data_AF-L7M016-F1
#
_entry.id   AF-L7M016-F1
#
_cell.length_a   1.000
_cell.length_b   1.000
_cell.length_c   1.000
_cell.angle_alpha   90.00
_cell.angle_beta   90.00
_cell.angle_gamma   90.00
#
_symmetry.space_group_name_H-M   'P 1'
#
loop_
_entity.id
_entity.type
_entity.pdbx_description
1 polymer ?
#
loop_
_entity_poly.entity_id
_entity_poly.type
_entity_poly.pdbx_seq_one_letter_code
_entity_poly.pdbx_strand_id
1 'polypeptide(L)'
;MRTQSLENAAEQRNNNPCFKEQKLSMKCLEDNGYDYDKCQAYFENFKACKGFWLAIVKDRRRKGIHPALPPLEERDNIKQEYLKQEAQRRRSSGQPGS
;
A
#
# COMPACT_ATOMS: atom_id res chain seq x y z
N MET A 1 -17.99 7.35 -23.67
CA MET A 1 -17.20 7.73 -22.48
C MET A 1 -16.62 6.49 -21.79
N ARG A 2 -15.66 5.81 -22.42
CA ARG A 2 -14.88 4.70 -21.81
C ARG A 2 -13.43 5.12 -21.49
N THR A 3 -12.93 6.13 -22.19
CA THR A 3 -11.56 6.66 -22.08
C THR A 3 -11.36 7.40 -20.76
N GLN A 4 -12.26 8.32 -20.39
CA GLN A 4 -12.20 9.08 -19.13
C GLN A 4 -12.13 8.19 -17.87
N SER A 5 -12.88 7.08 -17.84
CA SER A 5 -12.86 6.19 -16.67
C SER A 5 -11.54 5.44 -16.50
N LEU A 6 -10.84 5.13 -17.60
CA LEU A 6 -9.54 4.45 -17.56
C LEU A 6 -8.42 5.41 -17.16
N GLU A 7 -8.49 6.65 -17.63
CA GLU A 7 -7.57 7.74 -17.25
C GLU A 7 -7.66 8.03 -15.75
N ASN A 8 -8.88 8.16 -15.21
CA ASN A 8 -9.10 8.35 -13.78
C ASN A 8 -8.54 7.18 -12.94
N ALA A 9 -8.70 5.93 -13.40
CA ALA A 9 -8.15 4.77 -12.70
C ALA A 9 -6.60 4.71 -12.77
N ALA A 10 -6.00 5.22 -13.84
CA ALA A 10 -4.55 5.35 -13.94
C ALA A 10 -4.01 6.44 -13.00
N GLU A 11 -4.68 7.59 -12.93
CA GLU A 11 -4.33 8.68 -12.02
C GLU A 11 -4.44 8.25 -10.55
N GLN A 12 -5.51 7.53 -10.19
CA GLN A 12 -5.66 6.99 -8.84
C GLN A 12 -4.53 6.02 -8.49
N ARG A 13 -4.07 5.17 -9.42
CA ARG A 13 -2.90 4.31 -9.17
C ARG A 13 -1.62 5.12 -8.97
N ASN A 14 -1.46 6.22 -9.70
CA ASN A 14 -0.29 7.07 -9.59
C ASN A 14 -0.27 7.85 -8.27
N ASN A 15 -1.40 8.40 -7.84
CA ASN A 15 -1.48 9.27 -6.65
C ASN A 15 -1.76 8.50 -5.35
N ASN A 16 -2.42 7.34 -5.42
CA ASN A 16 -2.72 6.48 -4.29
C ASN A 16 -1.93 5.16 -4.41
N PRO A 17 -0.80 5.02 -3.70
CA PRO A 17 -0.01 3.79 -3.74
C PRO A 17 -0.70 2.59 -3.06
N CYS A 18 -1.85 2.81 -2.43
CA CYS A 18 -2.71 1.80 -1.80
C CYS A 18 -4.05 1.62 -2.53
N PHE A 19 -4.13 2.02 -3.80
CA PHE A 19 -5.36 1.91 -4.59
C PHE A 19 -5.88 0.47 -4.68
N LYS A 20 -4.98 -0.52 -4.75
CA LYS A 20 -5.35 -1.94 -4.77
C LYS A 20 -6.03 -2.37 -3.48
N GLU A 21 -5.42 -2.07 -2.33
CA GLU A 21 -5.95 -2.42 -1.01
C GLU A 21 -7.25 -1.67 -0.73
N GLN A 22 -7.36 -0.41 -1.15
CA GLN A 22 -8.61 0.35 -1.10
C GLN A 22 -9.72 -0.38 -1.87
N LYS A 23 -9.46 -0.76 -3.13
CA LYS A 23 -10.44 -1.48 -3.96
C LYS A 23 -10.87 -2.82 -3.33
N LEU A 24 -9.93 -3.56 -2.75
CA LEU A 24 -10.25 -4.81 -2.06
C LEU A 24 -11.13 -4.58 -0.82
N SER A 25 -10.83 -3.55 -0.03
CA SER A 25 -11.64 -3.21 1.15
C SER A 25 -13.06 -2.79 0.78
N MET A 26 -13.23 -2.01 -0.29
CA MET A 26 -14.56 -1.63 -0.80
C MET A 26 -15.30 -2.84 -1.35
N LYS A 27 -14.61 -3.69 -2.13
CA LYS A 27 -15.19 -4.92 -2.65
C LYS A 27 -15.68 -5.85 -1.54
N CYS A 28 -14.91 -5.98 -0.45
CA CYS A 28 -15.36 -6.78 0.69
C CYS A 28 -16.66 -6.23 1.29
N LEU A 29 -16.78 -4.92 1.45
CA LEU A 29 -18.01 -4.30 1.95
C LEU A 29 -19.19 -4.55 1.01
N GLU A 30 -18.99 -4.37 -0.29
CA GLU A 30 -20.02 -4.66 -1.31
C GLU A 30 -20.50 -6.12 -1.24
N ASP A 31 -19.57 -7.07 -1.13
CA ASP A 31 -19.86 -8.50 -1.09
C ASP A 31 -20.52 -8.94 0.25
N ASN A 32 -20.34 -8.18 1.34
CA ASN A 32 -20.80 -8.53 2.68
C ASN A 32 -21.92 -7.63 3.22
N GLY A 33 -22.57 -6.83 2.36
CA GLY A 33 -23.67 -5.97 2.78
C GLY A 33 -23.25 -4.86 3.74
N TYR A 34 -22.04 -4.33 3.56
CA TYR A 34 -21.42 -3.29 4.39
C TYR A 34 -21.19 -3.69 5.85
N ASP A 35 -21.06 -4.99 6.11
CA ASP A 35 -20.61 -5.52 7.39
C ASP A 35 -19.10 -5.29 7.54
N TYR A 36 -18.74 -4.31 8.37
CA TYR A 36 -17.36 -3.89 8.58
C TYR A 36 -16.52 -4.94 9.32
N ASP A 37 -17.14 -5.72 10.21
CA ASP A 37 -16.43 -6.72 11.02
C ASP A 37 -15.89 -7.85 10.15
N LYS A 38 -16.64 -8.23 9.10
CA LYS A 38 -16.21 -9.23 8.10
C LYS A 38 -15.04 -8.76 7.23
N CYS A 39 -14.78 -7.45 7.18
CA CYS A 39 -13.78 -6.86 6.30
C CYS A 39 -12.52 -6.34 7.03
N GLN A 40 -12.39 -6.65 8.32
CA GLN A 40 -11.31 -6.13 9.16
C GLN A 40 -9.91 -6.37 8.57
N ALA A 41 -9.63 -7.59 8.07
CA ALA A 41 -8.34 -7.92 7.47
C ALA A 41 -8.01 -7.04 6.24
N TYR A 42 -9.01 -6.69 5.43
CA TYR A 42 -8.82 -5.78 4.29
C TYR A 42 -8.51 -4.35 4.75
N PHE A 43 -9.14 -3.89 5.83
CA PHE A 43 -8.84 -2.59 6.42
C PHE A 43 -7.47 -2.54 7.07
N GLU A 44 -7.06 -3.61 7.75
CA GLU A 44 -5.71 -3.73 8.30
C GLU A 44 -4.66 -3.69 7.20
N ASN A 45 -4.86 -4.42 6.10
CA ASN A 45 -3.99 -4.35 4.93
C ASN A 45 -3.93 -2.93 4.33
N PHE A 46 -5.06 -2.25 4.20
CA PHE A 46 -5.11 -0.86 3.72
C PHE A 46 -4.37 0.11 4.66
N LYS A 47 -4.55 -0.03 5.98
CA LYS A 47 -3.85 0.76 7.00
C LYS A 47 -2.35 0.50 6.97
N ALA A 48 -1.92 -0.77 6.88
CA ALA A 48 -0.53 -1.16 6.77
C ALA A 48 0.13 -0.55 5.53
N CYS A 49 -0.56 -0.62 4.37
CA CYS A 49 -0.09 0.03 3.15
C CYS A 49 0.12 1.54 3.33
N LYS A 50 -0.86 2.25 3.91
CA LYS A 50 -0.74 3.70 4.17
C LYS A 50 0.42 4.01 5.10
N GLY A 51 0.60 3.21 6.15
CA GLY A 51 1.71 3.35 7.11
C GLY A 51 3.07 3.20 6.44
N PHE A 52 3.23 2.17 5.61
CA PHE A 52 4.45 1.92 4.84
C PHE A 52 4.80 3.12 3.93
N TRP A 53 3.86 3.56 3.08
CA TRP A 53 4.15 4.65 2.15
C TRP A 53 4.35 5.99 2.85
N LEU A 54 3.66 6.23 3.96
CA LEU A 54 3.91 7.42 4.78
C LEU A 54 5.34 7.43 5.34
N ALA A 55 5.86 6.28 5.77
CA ALA A 55 7.24 6.15 6.23
C ALA A 55 8.26 6.43 5.10
N ILE A 56 8.03 5.87 3.91
CA ILE A 56 8.88 6.12 2.72
C ILE A 56 8.87 7.61 2.34
N VAL A 57 7.68 8.23 2.29
CA VAL A 57 7.54 9.66 1.96
C VAL A 57 8.27 10.53 2.99
N LYS A 58 8.14 10.24 4.29
CA LYS A 58 8.85 10.95 5.34
C LYS A 58 10.37 10.81 5.20
N ASP A 59 10.86 9.60 4.93
CA ASP A 59 12.29 9.34 4.75
C ASP A 59 12.85 10.04 3.51
N ARG A 60 12.16 9.98 2.36
CA ARG A 60 12.55 10.68 1.13
C ARG A 60 12.60 12.20 1.33
N ARG A 61 11.60 12.77 2.01
CA ARG A 61 11.59 14.20 2.37
C ARG A 61 12.79 14.58 3.24
N ARG A 62 13.10 13.78 4.27
CA ARG A 62 14.27 14.00 5.13
C ARG A 62 15.59 13.95 4.36
N LYS A 63 15.67 13.11 3.32
CA LYS A 63 16.84 12.99 2.44
C LYS A 63 16.87 14.01 1.29
N GLY A 64 15.87 14.88 1.17
CA GLY A 64 15.76 15.84 0.05
C GLY A 64 15.48 15.20 -1.31
N ILE A 65 14.92 13.98 -1.34
CA ILE A 65 14.64 13.24 -2.58
C ILE A 65 13.24 13.62 -3.10
N HIS A 66 13.17 14.07 -4.35
CA HIS A 66 11.95 14.43 -5.05
C HIS A 66 11.73 13.58 -6.31
N PRO A 67 10.49 13.13 -6.62
CA PRO A 67 9.27 13.32 -5.85
C PRO A 67 9.27 12.54 -4.52
N ALA A 68 8.56 13.07 -3.51
CA ALA A 68 8.49 12.46 -2.19
C ALA A 68 7.73 11.12 -2.19
N LEU A 69 6.68 11.03 -3.02
CA LEU A 69 6.04 9.75 -3.34
C LEU A 69 6.79 9.14 -4.53
N PRO A 70 7.31 7.90 -4.43
CA PRO A 70 8.02 7.27 -5.53
C PRO A 70 7.14 7.06 -6.78
N PRO A 71 7.72 7.22 -7.99
CA PRO A 71 7.05 6.88 -9.24
C PRO A 71 6.72 5.39 -9.30
N LEU A 72 5.72 5.01 -10.11
CA LEU A 72 5.19 3.65 -10.17
C LEU A 72 6.26 2.58 -10.41
N GLU A 73 7.21 2.86 -11.30
CA GLU A 73 8.32 1.96 -11.67
C GLU A 73 9.26 1.63 -10.50
N GLU A 74 9.41 2.52 -9.52
CA GLU A 74 10.24 2.29 -8.34
C GLU A 74 9.50 1.51 -7.24
N ARG A 75 8.16 1.49 -7.26
CA ARG A 75 7.38 1.06 -6.10
C ARG A 75 7.56 -0.42 -5.77
N ASP A 76 7.60 -1.27 -6.78
CA ASP A 76 7.79 -2.70 -6.59
C ASP A 76 9.15 -2.99 -5.97
N ASN A 77 10.21 -2.33 -6.45
CA ASN A 77 11.56 -2.50 -5.91
C ASN A 77 11.65 -2.02 -4.45
N ILE A 78 11.09 -0.85 -4.12
CA ILE A 78 11.05 -0.32 -2.75
C ILE A 78 10.28 -1.28 -1.83
N LYS A 79 9.16 -1.83 -2.28
CA LYS A 79 8.35 -2.78 -1.51
C LYS A 79 9.11 -4.10 -1.29
N GLN A 80 9.73 -4.65 -2.32
CA GLN A 80 10.52 -5.88 -2.20
C GLN A 80 11.68 -5.71 -1.23
N GLU A 81 12.41 -4.59 -1.33
CA GLU A 81 13.51 -4.30 -0.44
C GLU A 81 13.06 -4.15 1.02
N TYR A 82 11.95 -3.45 1.25
CA TYR A 82 11.36 -3.35 2.59
C TYR A 82 10.97 -4.72 3.17
N LEU A 83 10.32 -5.58 2.38
CA LEU A 83 9.93 -6.92 2.80
C LEU A 83 11.15 -7.80 3.12
N LYS A 84 12.23 -7.69 2.33
CA LYS A 84 13.50 -8.36 2.61
C LYS A 84 14.10 -7.88 3.93
N GLN A 85 14.13 -6.58 4.18
CA GLN A 85 14.64 -6.00 5.43
C GLN A 85 13.78 -6.40 6.63
N GLU A 86 12.45 -6.41 6.49
CA GLU A 86 11.55 -6.92 7.53
C GLU A 86 11.80 -8.40 7.83
N ALA A 87 11.92 -9.24 6.79
CA ALA A 87 12.21 -10.66 6.96
C ALA A 87 13.55 -10.89 7.67
N GLN A 88 14.58 -10.11 7.33
CA GLN A 88 15.88 -10.14 8.00
C GLN A 88 15.75 -9.72 9.47
N ARG A 89 15.01 -8.64 9.76
CA ARG A 89 14.75 -8.20 11.14
C ARG A 89 14.03 -9.26 11.97
N ARG A 90 13.03 -9.95 11.40
CA ARG A 90 12.30 -11.02 12.09
C ARG A 90 13.20 -12.23 12.38
N ARG A 91 14.12 -12.56 11.47
CA ARG A 91 15.12 -13.62 11.69
C ARG A 91 16.11 -13.24 12.80
N SER A 92 16.58 -12.00 12.81
CA SER A 92 17.52 -11.54 13.84
C SER A 92 16.87 -11.32 15.21
N SER A 93 15.56 -11.03 15.27
CA SER A 93 14.81 -10.89 16.52
C SER A 93 14.32 -12.22 17.12
N GLY A 94 14.55 -13.36 16.46
CA GLY A 94 14.18 -14.68 16.98
C GLY A 94 12.67 -14.91 17.15
N GLN A 95 11.81 -14.10 16.51
CA GLN A 95 10.37 -14.31 16.56
C GLN A 95 9.97 -15.47 15.63
N PRO A 96 9.31 -16.54 16.14
CA PRO A 96 8.77 -17.57 15.27
C PRO A 96 7.67 -16.95 14.40
N GLY A 97 7.74 -17.21 13.09
CA GLY A 97 6.71 -16.80 12.15
C GLY A 97 5.38 -17.46 12.50
N SER A 98 4.33 -16.66 12.63
CA SER A 98 2.94 -17.12 12.68
C SER A 98 2.47 -17.57 11.31
#